data_AF-A0A960HXY2-F1
#
_entry.id   AF-A0A960HXY2-F1
#
_cell.length_a   1.000
_cell.length_b   1.000
_cell.length_c   1.000
_cell.angle_alpha   90.00
_cell.angle_beta   90.00
_cell.angle_gamma   90.00
#
_symmetry.space_group_name_H-M   'P 1'
#
loop_
_entity.id
_entity.type
_entity.pdbx_description
1 polymer ?
#
loop_
_entity_poly.entity_id
_entity_poly.type
_entity_poly.pdbx_seq_one_letter_code
_entity_poly.pdbx_strand_id
1 'polypeptide(L)'
;MSVTSVDIVPQLVRVAVSLDLADYVEVLVADGVDLLSEESRWSLIFADAPAGKWDGLDSTIAALEPGGISLVDDMTPPEFVSDLHRNKTIEVRETLLSDARLRSVEIDWASGLIICARTGCGSWRLPHGSRGSRLACCVRRDGDSLARHRAE
;
A
#
# COMPACT_ATOMS: atom_id res chain seq x y z
N MET A 1 -18.36 5.71 -2.03
CA MET A 1 -16.96 5.49 -1.60
C MET A 1 -16.90 4.03 -1.25
N SER A 2 -15.96 3.27 -1.81
CA SER A 2 -15.78 1.84 -1.51
C SER A 2 -14.33 1.58 -1.10
N VAL A 3 -14.12 0.60 -0.23
CA VAL A 3 -12.82 0.13 0.23
C VAL A 3 -12.67 -1.32 -0.19
N THR A 4 -11.60 -1.63 -0.90
CA THR A 4 -11.17 -3.00 -1.18
C THR A 4 -9.94 -3.29 -0.33
N SER A 5 -10.08 -4.18 0.65
CA SER A 5 -8.98 -4.69 1.46
C SER A 5 -8.58 -6.05 0.95
N VAL A 6 -7.28 -6.33 0.84
CA VAL A 6 -6.79 -7.61 0.34
C VAL A 6 -5.69 -8.18 1.22
N ASP A 7 -5.70 -9.50 1.35
CA ASP A 7 -4.65 -10.27 2.02
C ASP A 7 -4.54 -11.63 1.33
N ILE A 8 -3.33 -12.16 1.20
CA ILE A 8 -3.12 -13.47 0.55
C ILE A 8 -3.48 -14.64 1.47
N VAL A 9 -3.56 -14.41 2.79
CA VAL A 9 -3.79 -15.43 3.82
C VAL A 9 -5.29 -15.59 4.05
N PRO A 10 -5.91 -16.70 3.58
CA PRO A 10 -7.36 -16.86 3.66
C PRO A 10 -7.90 -16.82 5.10
N GLN A 11 -7.09 -17.21 6.07
CA GLN A 11 -7.44 -17.19 7.49
C GLN A 11 -7.59 -15.75 8.01
N LEU A 12 -6.72 -14.82 7.60
CA LEU A 12 -6.82 -13.41 7.98
C LEU A 12 -8.05 -12.76 7.36
N VAL A 13 -8.30 -13.03 6.07
CA VAL A 13 -9.52 -12.58 5.39
C VAL A 13 -10.77 -13.11 6.09
N ARG A 14 -10.81 -14.39 6.47
CA ARG A 14 -11.93 -14.98 7.22
C ARG A 14 -12.18 -14.28 8.56
N VAL A 15 -11.12 -13.92 9.28
CA VAL A 15 -11.24 -13.15 10.52
C VAL A 15 -11.77 -11.76 10.22
N ALA A 16 -11.21 -11.05 9.24
CA ALA A 16 -11.63 -9.71 8.87
C ALA A 16 -13.12 -9.64 8.48
N VAL A 17 -13.60 -10.54 7.62
CA VAL A 17 -15.02 -10.58 7.20
C VAL A 17 -15.96 -11.06 8.31
N SER A 18 -15.46 -11.66 9.39
CA SER A 18 -16.27 -12.03 10.55
C SER A 18 -16.60 -10.84 11.47
N LEU A 19 -15.93 -9.70 11.25
CA LEU A 19 -16.19 -8.46 11.94
C LEU A 19 -17.41 -7.75 11.34
N ASP A 20 -18.07 -6.91 12.12
CA ASP A 20 -19.16 -6.04 11.66
C ASP A 20 -18.58 -4.87 10.85
N LEU A 21 -18.19 -5.16 9.60
CA LEU A 21 -17.63 -4.19 8.67
C LEU A 21 -18.74 -3.36 8.02
N ALA A 22 -18.43 -2.09 7.73
CA ALA A 22 -19.35 -1.24 6.99
C ALA A 22 -19.60 -1.77 5.57
N ASP A 23 -20.82 -1.57 5.05
CA ASP A 23 -21.27 -2.09 3.74
C ASP A 23 -20.40 -1.65 2.54
N TYR A 24 -19.60 -0.61 2.71
CA TYR A 24 -18.70 -0.12 1.67
C TYR A 24 -17.32 -0.82 1.66
N VAL A 25 -17.07 -1.76 2.59
CA VAL A 25 -15.82 -2.50 2.70
C VAL A 25 -15.97 -3.90 2.13
N GLU A 26 -15.15 -4.21 1.13
CA GLU A 26 -14.99 -5.54 0.58
C GLU A 26 -13.61 -6.08 0.98
N VAL A 27 -13.54 -7.34 1.44
CA VAL A 27 -12.28 -8.00 1.79
C VAL A 27 -12.09 -9.21 0.90
N LEU A 28 -10.96 -9.28 0.19
CA LEU A 28 -10.67 -10.31 -0.80
C LEU A 28 -9.45 -11.14 -0.38
N VAL A 29 -9.49 -12.43 -0.70
CA VAL A 29 -8.28 -13.27 -0.75
C VAL A 29 -7.63 -13.05 -2.11
N ALA A 30 -6.60 -12.22 -2.16
CA ALA A 30 -5.90 -11.85 -3.40
C ALA A 30 -4.50 -11.32 -3.09
N ASP A 31 -3.60 -11.36 -4.09
CA ASP A 31 -2.37 -10.59 -4.05
C ASP A 31 -2.66 -9.12 -4.35
N GLY A 32 -2.13 -8.21 -3.56
CA GLY A 32 -2.31 -6.77 -3.77
C GLY A 32 -1.82 -6.30 -5.13
N VAL A 33 -0.79 -6.92 -5.70
CA VAL A 33 -0.29 -6.57 -7.03
C VAL A 33 -1.31 -6.86 -8.13
N ASP A 34 -2.15 -7.88 -7.97
CA ASP A 34 -3.17 -8.26 -8.95
C ASP A 34 -4.26 -7.17 -9.13
N LEU A 35 -4.41 -6.29 -8.13
CA LEU A 35 -5.36 -5.17 -8.15
C LEU A 35 -4.75 -3.88 -8.72
N LEU A 36 -3.46 -3.88 -9.03
CA LEU A 36 -2.69 -2.69 -9.39
C LEU A 36 -2.31 -2.75 -10.87
N SER A 37 -3.29 -2.53 -11.75
CA SER A 37 -3.05 -2.37 -13.19
C SER A 37 -2.97 -0.89 -13.57
N GLU A 38 -2.32 -0.57 -14.69
CA GLU A 38 -2.32 0.80 -15.24
C GLU A 38 -3.71 1.29 -15.65
N GLU A 39 -4.69 0.40 -15.82
CA GLU A 39 -6.09 0.76 -16.08
C GLU A 39 -6.86 1.03 -14.78
N SER A 40 -6.32 0.59 -13.64
CA SER A 40 -6.89 0.85 -12.33
C SER A 40 -6.77 2.32 -11.97
N ARG A 41 -7.75 2.80 -11.21
CA ARG A 41 -7.89 4.21 -10.86
C ARG A 41 -8.31 4.27 -9.39
N TRP A 42 -7.30 4.33 -8.53
CA TRP A 42 -7.45 4.40 -7.08
C TRP A 42 -7.27 5.84 -6.60
N SER A 43 -8.21 6.29 -5.76
CA SER A 43 -8.15 7.60 -5.13
C SER A 43 -7.27 7.59 -3.88
N LEU A 44 -7.15 6.44 -3.23
CA LEU A 44 -6.12 6.19 -2.23
C LEU A 44 -5.73 4.71 -2.18
N ILE A 45 -4.44 4.48 -1.92
CA ILE A 45 -3.84 3.17 -1.69
C ILE A 45 -3.11 3.21 -0.34
N PHE A 46 -3.42 2.28 0.56
CA PHE A 46 -2.68 2.05 1.79
C PHE A 46 -1.86 0.76 1.63
N ALA A 47 -0.52 0.88 1.64
CA ALA A 47 0.42 -0.21 1.39
C ALA A 47 1.14 -0.62 2.68
N ASP A 48 0.55 -1.60 3.39
CA ASP A 48 1.11 -2.27 4.57
C ASP A 48 1.37 -3.76 4.28
N ALA A 49 2.08 -3.98 3.18
CA ALA A 49 2.45 -5.29 2.68
C ALA A 49 3.70 -5.18 1.80
N PRO A 50 4.45 -6.26 1.56
CA PRO A 50 5.40 -6.31 0.45
C PRO A 50 4.72 -6.06 -0.92
N ALA A 51 3.52 -6.62 -1.13
CA ALA A 51 2.73 -6.41 -2.34
C ALA A 51 2.27 -4.95 -2.45
N GLY A 52 2.58 -4.30 -3.57
CA GLY A 52 2.30 -2.88 -3.81
C GLY A 52 3.28 -1.91 -3.13
N LYS A 53 4.19 -2.38 -2.28
CA LYS A 53 5.26 -1.59 -1.65
C LYS A 53 6.62 -1.94 -2.21
N TRP A 54 7.03 -3.19 -2.02
CA TRP A 54 8.29 -3.75 -2.53
C TRP A 54 8.09 -4.31 -3.93
N ASP A 55 7.02 -5.11 -4.08
CA ASP A 55 6.66 -5.77 -5.31
C ASP A 55 5.61 -4.92 -6.03
N GLY A 56 5.87 -4.52 -7.28
CA GLY A 56 4.91 -3.76 -8.08
C GLY A 56 4.74 -2.28 -7.69
N LEU A 57 5.72 -1.65 -7.03
CA LEU A 57 5.66 -0.24 -6.63
C LEU A 57 5.34 0.72 -7.80
N ASP A 58 5.96 0.50 -8.97
CA ASP A 58 5.67 1.31 -10.15
C ASP A 58 4.20 1.19 -10.59
N SER A 59 3.64 -0.02 -10.55
CA SER A 59 2.23 -0.29 -10.80
C SER A 59 1.33 0.37 -9.75
N THR A 60 1.71 0.35 -8.47
CA THR A 60 1.02 1.10 -7.40
C THR A 60 0.92 2.57 -7.74
N ILE A 61 2.05 3.17 -8.11
CA ILE A 61 2.11 4.58 -8.47
C ILE A 61 1.24 4.81 -9.72
N ALA A 62 1.35 3.97 -10.75
CA ALA A 62 0.59 4.05 -12.00
C ALA A 62 -0.93 3.96 -11.81
N ALA A 63 -1.38 3.12 -10.89
CA ALA A 63 -2.79 2.87 -10.59
C ALA A 63 -3.48 4.01 -9.83
N LEU A 64 -2.72 4.98 -9.28
CA LEU A 64 -3.29 6.17 -8.66
C LEU A 64 -3.85 7.14 -9.71
N GLU A 65 -5.06 7.62 -9.45
CA GLU A 65 -5.61 8.76 -10.17
C GLU A 65 -4.75 10.02 -9.93
N PRO A 66 -4.72 11.00 -10.86
CA PRO A 66 -4.19 12.33 -10.54
C PRO A 66 -4.87 12.92 -9.30
N GLY A 67 -4.07 13.32 -8.31
CA GLY A 67 -4.54 13.77 -6.99
C GLY A 67 -4.79 12.63 -5.98
N GLY A 68 -4.69 11.37 -6.41
CA GLY A 68 -4.79 10.21 -5.53
C GLY A 68 -3.60 10.10 -4.59
N ILE A 69 -3.81 9.43 -3.45
CA ILE A 69 -2.85 9.38 -2.35
C ILE A 69 -2.35 7.95 -2.12
N SER A 70 -1.04 7.75 -2.08
CA SER A 70 -0.43 6.53 -1.53
C SER A 70 0.03 6.80 -0.12
N LEU A 71 -0.32 5.91 0.81
CA LEU A 71 0.24 5.84 2.16
C LEU A 71 1.05 4.57 2.24
N VAL A 72 2.33 4.69 2.58
CA VAL A 72 3.26 3.57 2.65
C VAL A 72 3.80 3.47 4.07
N ASP A 73 3.54 2.33 4.71
CA ASP A 73 3.83 2.08 6.12
C ASP A 73 5.16 1.34 6.33
N ASP A 74 5.65 1.34 7.57
CA ASP A 74 6.91 0.73 8.02
C ASP A 74 8.15 1.28 7.29
N MET A 75 8.24 2.60 7.11
CA MET A 75 9.37 3.23 6.39
C MET A 75 10.57 3.59 7.29
N THR A 76 10.37 3.67 8.60
CA THR A 76 11.42 3.83 9.62
C THR A 76 11.10 3.00 10.88
N PRO A 77 10.99 1.66 10.77
CA PRO A 77 10.65 0.82 11.90
C PRO A 77 11.78 0.88 12.96
N PRO A 78 11.46 0.67 14.26
CA PRO A 78 12.47 0.66 15.31
C PRO A 78 13.52 -0.45 15.12
N GLU A 79 13.14 -1.53 14.43
CA GLU A 79 14.04 -2.62 14.03
C GLU A 79 13.65 -3.16 12.65
N PHE A 80 14.67 -3.46 11.84
CA PHE A 80 14.48 -4.19 10.59
C PHE A 80 14.61 -5.69 10.84
N VAL A 81 13.58 -6.46 10.49
CA VAL A 81 13.55 -7.92 10.68
C VAL A 81 14.59 -8.70 9.84
N SER A 82 15.17 -8.08 8.81
CA SER A 82 16.24 -8.66 7.99
C SER A 82 16.99 -7.58 7.18
N ASP A 83 18.17 -7.92 6.66
CA ASP A 83 18.89 -7.06 5.70
C ASP A 83 18.07 -6.83 4.42
N LEU A 84 17.32 -7.84 3.98
CA LEU A 84 16.40 -7.71 2.86
C LEU A 84 15.33 -6.65 3.15
N HIS A 85 14.71 -6.69 4.33
CA HIS A 85 13.72 -5.69 4.74
C HIS A 85 14.33 -4.28 4.74
N ARG A 86 15.53 -4.12 5.30
CA ARG A 86 16.25 -2.83 5.30
C ARG A 86 16.50 -2.33 3.87
N ASN A 87 17.07 -3.17 3.02
CA ASN A 87 17.42 -2.78 1.64
C ASN A 87 16.16 -2.43 0.83
N LYS A 88 15.09 -3.23 0.96
CA LYS A 88 13.82 -2.94 0.29
C LYS A 88 13.19 -1.63 0.78
N THR A 89 13.28 -1.33 2.07
CA THR A 89 12.78 -0.06 2.62
C THR A 89 13.55 1.14 2.05
N ILE A 90 14.88 1.02 1.90
CA ILE A 90 15.72 2.04 1.26
C ILE A 90 15.30 2.24 -0.20
N GLU A 91 15.19 1.15 -0.99
CA GLU A 91 14.79 1.20 -2.40
C GLU A 91 13.42 1.87 -2.60
N VAL A 92 12.44 1.48 -1.79
CA VAL A 92 11.09 2.07 -1.82
C VAL A 92 11.13 3.55 -1.48
N ARG A 93 11.83 3.91 -0.40
CA ARG A 93 11.98 5.31 0.03
C ARG A 93 12.60 6.15 -1.08
N GLU A 94 13.71 5.70 -1.65
CA GLU A 94 14.39 6.43 -2.74
C GLU A 94 13.48 6.62 -3.95
N THR A 95 12.74 5.57 -4.33
CA THR A 95 11.79 5.63 -5.44
C THR A 95 10.68 6.65 -5.15
N LEU A 96 10.01 6.55 -4.00
CA LEU A 96 8.89 7.42 -3.65
C LEU A 96 9.29 8.90 -3.54
N LEU A 97 10.50 9.19 -3.04
CA LEU A 97 10.98 10.56 -2.85
C LEU A 97 11.54 11.20 -4.13
N SER A 98 11.96 10.39 -5.11
CA SER A 98 12.57 10.87 -6.36
C SER A 98 11.65 10.80 -7.59
N ASP A 99 10.55 10.03 -7.53
CA ASP A 99 9.64 9.86 -8.66
C ASP A 99 8.93 11.19 -9.01
N ALA A 100 9.16 11.68 -10.23
CA ALA A 100 8.60 12.93 -10.73
C ALA A 100 7.06 12.93 -10.84
N ARG A 101 6.41 11.76 -10.81
CA ARG A 101 4.96 11.61 -10.79
C ARG A 101 4.37 11.91 -9.40
N LEU A 102 5.18 12.00 -8.35
CA LEU A 102 4.72 12.12 -6.97
C LEU A 102 5.14 13.45 -6.32
N ARG A 103 4.33 13.90 -5.35
CA ARG A 103 4.76 14.80 -4.28
C ARG A 103 4.70 14.02 -2.98
N SER A 104 5.86 13.84 -2.36
CA SER A 104 6.02 12.92 -1.26
C SER A 104 6.49 13.66 -0.01
N VAL A 105 6.01 13.22 1.15
CA VAL A 105 6.45 13.70 2.45
C VAL A 105 6.64 12.51 3.38
N GLU A 106 7.72 12.56 4.16
CA GLU A 106 7.97 11.60 5.23
C GLU A 106 7.34 12.12 6.52
N ILE A 107 6.72 11.22 7.28
CA ILE A 107 6.12 11.52 8.56
C ILE A 107 6.74 10.60 9.60
N ASP A 108 7.39 11.22 10.58
CA ASP A 108 7.96 10.54 11.75
C ASP A 108 6.85 10.25 12.77
N TRP A 109 6.08 9.20 12.48
CA TRP A 109 5.02 8.70 13.35
C TRP A 109 4.97 7.17 13.31
N ALA A 110 4.82 6.53 14.48
CA ALA A 110 4.84 5.08 14.64
C ALA A 110 6.11 4.43 14.05
N SER A 111 5.98 3.54 13.06
CA SER A 111 7.08 2.88 12.34
C SER A 111 7.50 3.64 11.07
N GLY A 112 7.08 4.90 10.93
CA GLY A 112 7.41 5.77 9.81
C GLY A 112 6.47 5.61 8.63
N LEU A 113 5.93 6.73 8.15
CA LEU A 113 5.01 6.78 7.02
C LEU A 113 5.60 7.64 5.91
N ILE A 114 5.40 7.24 4.66
CA ILE A 114 5.56 8.14 3.50
C ILE A 114 4.19 8.34 2.86
N ILE A 115 3.78 9.60 2.77
CA ILE A 115 2.56 10.00 2.06
C ILE A 115 2.96 10.58 0.71
N CYS A 116 2.40 10.02 -0.37
CA CYS A 116 2.64 10.47 -1.73
C CYS A 116 1.34 10.89 -2.40
N ALA A 117 1.28 12.11 -2.93
CA ALA A 117 0.21 12.55 -3.82
C ALA A 117 0.65 12.39 -5.28
N ARG A 118 -0.13 11.67 -6.08
CA ARG A 118 0.06 11.54 -7.53
C ARG A 118 -0.20 12.88 -8.19
N THR A 119 0.80 13.43 -8.86
CA THR A 119 0.66 14.66 -9.64
C THR A 119 0.04 14.36 -11.00
N GLY A 120 -0.89 15.22 -11.44
CA GLY A 120 -1.40 15.17 -12.81
C GLY A 120 -0.43 15.83 -13.78
N CYS A 121 -0.43 15.37 -15.04
CA CYS A 121 0.19 16.10 -16.13
C CYS A 121 -0.63 17.37 -16.43
N GLY A 122 -0.21 18.51 -15.90
CA GLY A 122 -0.61 19.84 -16.40
C GLY A 122 -1.90 20.45 -15.83
N SER A 123 -1.73 21.61 -15.18
CA SER A 123 -2.74 22.53 -14.63
C SER A 123 -3.62 21.98 -13.50
N TRP A 124 -3.33 22.42 -12.28
CA TRP A 124 -4.28 22.40 -11.16
C TRP A 124 -5.55 23.17 -11.58
N ARG A 125 -6.64 22.44 -11.88
CA ARG A 125 -7.99 22.99 -11.95
C ARG A 125 -8.84 22.29 -10.90
N LEU A 126 -9.52 23.07 -10.07
CA LEU A 126 -10.43 22.57 -9.04
C LEU A 126 -11.49 21.65 -9.69
N PRO A 127 -11.70 20.42 -9.19
CA PRO A 127 -12.76 19.56 -9.71
C PRO A 127 -14.13 20.12 -9.29
N HIS A 128 -14.98 20.41 -10.27
CA HIS A 128 -16.42 20.48 -10.06
C HIS A 128 -16.99 19.12 -10.43
N GLY A 129 -17.63 18.43 -9.48
CA GLY A 129 -18.49 17.28 -9.76
C GLY A 129 -17.95 15.93 -9.29
N SER A 130 -18.72 15.34 -8.39
CA SER A 130 -18.61 14.02 -7.79
C SER A 130 -18.40 12.87 -8.78
N ARG A 131 -17.33 12.08 -8.61
CA ARG A 131 -17.27 10.68 -9.06
C ARG A 131 -16.71 9.82 -7.95
N GLY A 132 -17.31 8.64 -7.77
CA GLY A 132 -17.11 7.77 -6.61
C GLY A 132 -15.67 7.31 -6.44
N SER A 133 -15.12 7.64 -5.28
CA SER A 133 -13.78 7.26 -4.82
C SER A 133 -13.71 5.77 -4.50
N ARG A 134 -12.75 5.05 -5.12
CA ARG A 134 -12.34 3.70 -4.74
C ARG A 134 -11.04 3.77 -3.93
N LEU A 135 -11.00 3.07 -2.80
CA LEU A 135 -9.86 2.95 -1.89
C LEU A 135 -9.34 1.51 -1.93
N ALA A 136 -8.03 1.32 -2.00
CA ALA A 136 -7.39 0.01 -1.83
C ALA A 136 -6.54 -0.01 -0.56
N CYS A 137 -6.61 -1.10 0.19
CA CYS A 137 -5.74 -1.40 1.34
C CYS A 137 -5.10 -2.78 1.09
N CYS A 138 -3.79 -2.84 0.94
CA CYS A 138 -3.06 -4.09 0.74
C CYS A 138 -2.34 -4.45 2.04
N VAL A 139 -2.59 -5.66 2.58
CA VAL A 139 -1.91 -6.20 3.77
C VAL A 139 -1.25 -7.56 3.50
N ARG A 140 -0.01 -7.65 3.98
CA ARG A 140 1.01 -8.73 4.14
C ARG A 140 1.11 -9.96 3.20
N ARG A 141 2.37 -10.36 2.97
CA ARG A 141 2.79 -11.70 2.50
C ARG A 141 3.53 -12.38 3.64
N ASP A 142 3.02 -13.50 4.15
CA ASP A 142 3.80 -14.39 5.00
C ASP A 142 4.76 -15.20 4.12
N GLY A 143 6.04 -15.17 4.49
CA GLY A 143 7.10 -15.87 3.77
C GLY A 143 8.43 -15.82 4.50
N ASP A 144 8.47 -16.29 5.75
CA ASP A 144 9.66 -16.98 6.27
C ASP A 144 9.32 -17.83 7.51
N SER A 145 8.94 -19.08 7.26
CA SER A 145 9.06 -20.15 8.25
C SER A 145 10.17 -21.10 7.80
N LEU A 146 11.32 -21.09 8.50
CA LEU A 146 12.04 -22.27 9.02
C LEU A 146 13.54 -21.98 9.31
N ALA A 147 13.92 -21.93 10.60
CA ALA A 147 15.17 -22.40 11.23
C ALA A 147 15.39 -21.66 12.58
N ARG A 148 15.68 -22.23 13.77
CA ARG A 148 16.12 -23.56 14.24
C ARG A 148 15.97 -23.66 15.78
N HIS A 149 15.69 -24.88 16.24
CA HIS A 149 16.15 -25.60 17.46
C HIS A 149 16.14 -25.01 18.90
N ARG A 150 15.38 -25.73 19.75
CA ARG A 150 15.62 -26.22 21.13
C ARG A 150 16.53 -25.44 22.09
N ALA A 151 15.93 -25.03 23.21
CA ALA A 151 16.28 -25.34 24.61
C ALA A 151 14.96 -25.16 25.40
N GLU A 152 14.43 -26.04 26.24
CA GLU A 152 14.85 -27.26 26.94
C GLU A 152 13.71 -28.30 26.90
#